data_AF-A0A2J6RF51-F1
#
_entry.id   AF-A0A2J6RF51-F1
#
_cell.length_a   1.000
_cell.length_b   1.000
_cell.length_c   1.000
_cell.angle_alpha   90.00
_cell.angle_beta   90.00
_cell.angle_gamma   90.00
#
_symmetry.space_group_name_H-M   'P 1'
#
loop_
_entity.id
_entity.type
_entity.pdbx_description
1 polymer ?
#
loop_
_entity_poly.entity_id
_entity_poly.type
_entity_poly.pdbx_seq_one_letter_code
_entity_poly.pdbx_strand_id
1 'polypeptide(L)'
;MSNLTVQQNSFIAAMLKDPSLARHVVSLTWTYHRSLGGQSREEEERIWEVFALLDNVKDLDISFFLGHFTWRHYDAVVPPPVFPRASRIRIGGNASYAIFRAIMSNPSKLIDMELNNLQAFDQSRDGQPMNMVMGLPDAPETEEEAGWPLLRHTGPVHGHLHPLIGQLSNLQHLHLHIVGQQHPDEPNWPDEREAKQYKEIATLI
;
A
#
# COMPACT_ATOMS: atom_id res chain seq x y z
N MET A 1 4.25 -0.63 -25.36
CA MET A 1 4.25 -1.34 -24.06
C MET A 1 5.67 -1.27 -23.52
N SER A 2 5.90 -0.84 -22.28
CA SER A 2 7.27 -0.69 -21.74
C SER A 2 7.91 -2.07 -21.53
N ASN A 3 9.24 -2.16 -21.53
CA ASN A 3 9.98 -3.40 -21.24
C ASN A 3 9.56 -3.98 -19.87
N LEU A 4 9.35 -3.11 -18.88
CA LEU A 4 8.89 -3.48 -17.54
C LEU A 4 7.54 -4.22 -17.57
N THR A 5 6.53 -3.70 -18.28
CA THR A 5 5.21 -4.34 -18.37
C THR A 5 5.30 -5.73 -19.01
N VAL A 6 6.14 -5.90 -20.03
CA VAL A 6 6.35 -7.20 -20.68
C VAL A 6 6.98 -8.21 -19.71
N GLN A 7 7.98 -7.78 -18.94
CA GLN A 7 8.64 -8.62 -17.94
C GLN A 7 7.68 -9.04 -16.83
N GLN A 8 6.92 -8.09 -16.28
CA GLN A 8 5.91 -8.34 -15.24
C GLN A 8 4.84 -9.32 -15.72
N ASN A 9 4.29 -9.12 -16.93
CA ASN A 9 3.31 -10.04 -17.50
C ASN A 9 3.88 -11.44 -17.74
N SER A 10 5.14 -11.53 -18.17
CA SER A 10 5.81 -12.82 -18.36
C SER A 10 6.02 -13.55 -17.02
N PHE A 11 6.40 -12.82 -15.97
CA PHE A 11 6.53 -13.36 -14.62
C PHE A 11 5.18 -13.88 -14.10
N ILE A 12 4.12 -13.06 -14.20
CA ILE A 12 2.76 -13.45 -13.79
C ILE A 12 2.31 -14.70 -14.56
N ALA A 13 2.46 -14.71 -15.88
CA ALA A 13 2.08 -15.85 -16.71
C ALA A 13 2.86 -17.13 -16.35
N ALA A 14 4.16 -17.01 -16.04
CA ALA A 14 4.98 -18.15 -15.64
C ALA A 14 4.52 -18.72 -14.28
N MET A 15 4.26 -17.87 -13.29
CA MET A 15 3.80 -18.29 -11.97
C MET A 15 2.41 -18.90 -11.99
N LEU A 16 1.49 -18.35 -12.79
CA LEU A 16 0.15 -18.94 -12.97
C LEU A 16 0.20 -20.28 -13.73
N LYS A 17 1.13 -20.43 -14.68
CA LYS A 17 1.31 -21.67 -15.43
C LYS A 17 1.92 -22.79 -14.57
N ASP A 18 2.88 -22.45 -13.72
CA ASP A 18 3.52 -23.39 -12.79
C ASP A 18 3.70 -22.73 -11.41
N PRO A 19 2.70 -22.84 -10.52
CA PRO A 19 2.75 -22.26 -9.17
C PRO A 19 3.92 -22.77 -8.32
N SER A 20 4.50 -23.93 -8.65
CA SER A 20 5.66 -24.46 -7.92
C SER A 20 6.90 -23.58 -8.07
N LEU A 21 6.95 -22.71 -9.08
CA LEU A 21 8.02 -21.74 -9.27
C LEU A 21 8.03 -20.67 -8.17
N ALA A 22 6.87 -20.36 -7.59
CA ALA A 22 6.73 -19.30 -6.59
C ALA A 22 7.58 -19.58 -5.33
N ARG A 23 7.75 -20.85 -4.96
CA ARG A 23 8.58 -21.26 -3.81
C ARG A 23 10.06 -20.89 -3.95
N HIS A 24 10.53 -20.64 -5.17
CA HIS A 24 11.92 -20.30 -5.45
C HIS A 24 12.18 -18.79 -5.37
N VAL A 25 11.13 -17.97 -5.28
CA VAL A 25 11.26 -16.51 -5.15
C VAL A 25 11.47 -16.16 -3.68
N VAL A 26 12.70 -15.75 -3.34
CA VAL A 26 13.07 -15.35 -1.98
C VAL A 26 13.17 -13.83 -1.80
N SER A 27 13.26 -13.09 -2.90
CA SER A 27 13.26 -11.64 -2.92
C SER A 27 12.48 -11.15 -4.14
N LEU A 28 11.75 -10.05 -3.96
CA LEU A 28 10.93 -9.44 -5.00
C LEU A 28 11.14 -7.93 -5.01
N THR A 29 11.55 -7.39 -6.16
CA THR A 29 11.49 -5.96 -6.45
C THR A 29 10.40 -5.73 -7.48
N TRP A 30 9.43 -4.87 -7.17
CA TRP A 30 8.27 -4.66 -8.03
C TRP A 30 7.87 -3.19 -8.10
N THR A 31 7.55 -2.73 -9.31
CA THR A 31 6.87 -1.43 -9.50
C THR A 31 5.44 -1.70 -9.90
N TYR A 32 4.50 -1.44 -8.99
CA TYR A 32 3.08 -1.54 -9.30
C TYR A 32 2.66 -0.31 -10.08
N HIS A 33 2.34 -0.48 -11.36
CA HIS A 33 1.97 0.62 -12.25
C HIS A 33 0.61 0.35 -12.89
N ARG A 34 -0.41 1.12 -12.50
CA ARG A 34 -1.72 1.11 -13.17
C ARG A 34 -1.71 2.13 -14.29
N SER A 35 -1.79 1.67 -15.55
CA SER A 35 -1.77 2.60 -16.70
C SER A 35 -3.07 3.41 -16.81
N LEU A 36 -3.00 4.61 -17.38
CA LEU A 36 -4.15 5.49 -17.64
C LEU A 36 -5.21 4.90 -18.59
N GLY A 37 -4.90 3.79 -19.26
CA GLY A 37 -5.86 2.99 -20.04
C GLY A 37 -6.63 1.95 -19.21
N GLY A 38 -6.38 1.89 -17.90
CA GLY A 38 -6.91 0.90 -16.97
C GLY A 38 -6.21 -0.45 -17.12
N GLN A 39 -5.59 -0.95 -16.06
CA GLN A 39 -5.51 -2.41 -15.93
C GLN A 39 -6.92 -2.91 -15.69
N SER A 40 -7.32 -3.97 -16.39
CA SER A 40 -8.62 -4.59 -16.11
C SER A 40 -8.59 -5.14 -14.68
N ARG A 41 -9.76 -5.22 -14.05
CA ARG A 41 -9.88 -5.87 -12.73
C ARG A 41 -9.29 -7.29 -12.74
N GLU A 42 -9.44 -8.00 -13.85
CA GLU A 42 -8.86 -9.34 -14.06
C GLU A 42 -7.33 -9.31 -14.05
N GLU A 43 -6.69 -8.31 -14.66
CA GLU A 43 -5.23 -8.17 -14.61
C GLU A 43 -4.73 -7.89 -13.18
N GLU A 44 -5.46 -7.09 -12.41
CA GLU A 44 -5.14 -6.86 -11.00
C GLU A 44 -5.33 -8.11 -10.15
N GLU A 45 -6.45 -8.83 -10.32
CA GLU A 45 -6.72 -10.08 -9.63
C GLU A 45 -5.62 -11.12 -9.89
N ARG A 46 -5.11 -11.21 -11.12
CA ARG A 46 -3.97 -12.09 -11.47
C ARG A 46 -2.67 -11.70 -10.78
N ILE A 47 -2.41 -10.41 -10.59
CA ILE A 47 -1.23 -9.95 -9.83
C ILE A 47 -1.35 -10.42 -8.37
N TRP A 48 -2.52 -10.20 -7.76
CA TRP A 48 -2.75 -10.57 -6.36
C TRP A 48 -2.75 -12.08 -6.15
N GLU A 49 -3.28 -12.85 -7.10
CA GLU A 49 -3.20 -14.31 -7.11
C GLU A 49 -1.73 -14.77 -7.09
N VAL A 50 -0.89 -14.20 -7.96
CA VAL A 50 0.55 -14.53 -7.97
C VAL A 50 1.22 -14.09 -6.68
N PHE A 51 0.96 -12.90 -6.15
CA PHE A 51 1.56 -12.44 -4.89
C PHE A 51 1.18 -13.33 -3.71
N ALA A 52 -0.04 -13.89 -3.69
CA ALA A 52 -0.46 -14.84 -2.68
C ALA A 52 0.32 -16.17 -2.74
N LEU A 53 0.82 -16.56 -3.93
CA LEU A 53 1.66 -17.74 -4.09
C LEU A 53 3.11 -17.52 -3.60
N LEU A 54 3.57 -16.28 -3.51
CA LEU A 54 4.96 -15.91 -3.18
C LEU A 54 5.23 -15.97 -1.67
N ASP A 55 5.04 -17.15 -1.07
CA ASP A 55 5.10 -17.38 0.37
C ASP A 55 6.50 -17.37 0.97
N ASN A 56 7.54 -17.53 0.13
CA ASN A 56 8.95 -17.61 0.53
C ASN A 56 9.71 -16.29 0.41
N VAL A 57 9.06 -15.21 -0.04
CA VAL A 57 9.67 -13.89 -0.12
C VAL A 57 10.05 -13.41 1.28
N LYS A 58 11.33 -13.08 1.47
CA LYS A 58 11.90 -12.54 2.71
C LYS A 58 12.23 -11.06 2.61
N ASP A 59 12.69 -10.64 1.43
CA ASP A 59 13.06 -9.26 1.11
C ASP A 59 12.12 -8.74 0.01
N LEU A 60 11.25 -7.80 0.37
CA LEU A 60 10.27 -7.19 -0.52
C LEU A 60 10.61 -5.71 -0.72
N ASP A 61 10.76 -5.28 -1.96
CA ASP A 61 10.83 -3.86 -2.35
C ASP A 61 9.73 -3.58 -3.37
N ILE A 62 8.71 -2.85 -2.97
CA ILE A 62 7.58 -2.54 -3.83
C ILE A 62 7.30 -1.04 -3.86
N SER A 63 7.27 -0.49 -5.07
CA SER A 63 6.93 0.91 -5.30
C SER A 63 5.63 1.02 -6.07
N PHE A 64 4.71 1.84 -5.59
CA PHE A 64 3.42 2.08 -6.22
C PHE A 64 3.43 3.39 -6.98
N PHE A 65 3.21 3.30 -8.28
CA PHE A 65 3.09 4.47 -9.16
C PHE A 65 1.68 4.55 -9.69
N LEU A 66 0.97 5.59 -9.27
CA LEU A 66 -0.41 5.83 -9.68
C LEU A 66 -0.49 7.17 -10.38
N GLY A 67 -1.08 7.13 -11.57
CA GLY A 67 -1.29 8.35 -12.34
C GLY A 67 -2.20 9.32 -11.59
N HIS A 68 -2.01 10.62 -11.84
CA HIS A 68 -2.79 11.72 -11.25
C HIS A 68 -4.33 11.61 -11.41
N PHE A 69 -4.83 10.70 -12.23
CA PHE A 69 -6.27 10.52 -12.48
C PHE A 69 -6.85 9.20 -11.92
N THR A 70 -6.01 8.29 -11.40
CA THR A 70 -6.45 6.95 -10.95
C THR A 70 -6.76 6.84 -9.46
N TRP A 71 -6.51 7.89 -8.68
CA TRP A 71 -6.74 7.94 -7.22
C TRP A 71 -8.19 7.58 -6.86
N ARG A 72 -9.17 8.00 -7.66
CA ARG A 72 -10.61 7.76 -7.40
C ARG A 72 -11.09 6.32 -7.60
N HIS A 73 -10.23 5.42 -8.10
CA HIS A 73 -10.61 4.03 -8.45
C HIS A 73 -9.77 2.98 -7.71
N TYR A 74 -8.95 3.41 -6.75
CA TYR A 74 -8.01 2.54 -6.06
C TYR A 74 -8.66 1.73 -4.92
N ASP A 75 -9.77 2.22 -4.36
CA ASP A 75 -10.37 1.68 -3.14
C ASP A 75 -11.25 0.44 -3.32
N ALA A 76 -11.50 0.01 -4.56
CA ALA A 76 -12.38 -1.14 -4.82
C ALA A 76 -11.70 -2.50 -4.61
N VAL A 77 -10.37 -2.57 -4.66
CA VAL A 77 -9.63 -3.83 -4.55
C VAL A 77 -9.07 -3.99 -3.15
N VAL A 78 -9.55 -5.02 -2.44
CA VAL A 78 -9.06 -5.43 -1.14
C VAL A 78 -8.23 -6.70 -1.34
N PRO A 79 -6.90 -6.60 -1.48
CA PRO A 79 -6.09 -7.79 -1.71
C PRO A 79 -6.07 -8.71 -0.47
N PRO A 80 -5.90 -10.03 -0.67
CA PRO A 80 -5.65 -10.93 0.44
C PRO A 80 -4.28 -10.65 1.08
N PRO A 81 -4.03 -11.12 2.31
CA PRO A 81 -2.69 -11.14 2.89
C PRO A 81 -1.65 -11.77 1.95
N VAL A 82 -0.53 -11.08 1.73
CA VAL A 82 0.56 -11.52 0.84
C VAL A 82 1.91 -11.48 1.56
N PHE A 83 2.89 -12.21 1.02
CA PHE A 83 4.27 -12.27 1.52
C PHE A 83 4.39 -12.60 3.03
N PRO A 84 3.77 -13.68 3.52
CA PRO A 84 3.68 -13.98 4.96
C PRO A 84 5.03 -14.25 5.66
N ARG A 85 6.13 -14.37 4.92
CA ARG A 85 7.50 -14.56 5.44
C ARG A 85 8.41 -13.35 5.23
N ALA A 86 7.89 -12.26 4.68
CA ALA A 86 8.66 -11.05 4.51
C ALA A 86 9.13 -10.54 5.88
N SER A 87 10.42 -10.23 5.96
CA SER A 87 11.09 -9.74 7.18
C SER A 87 11.84 -8.43 6.92
N ARG A 88 12.15 -8.14 5.65
CA ARG A 88 12.62 -6.84 5.20
C ARG A 88 11.65 -6.31 4.15
N ILE A 89 11.01 -5.19 4.45
CA ILE A 89 10.00 -4.62 3.58
C ILE A 89 10.36 -3.16 3.30
N ARG A 90 10.46 -2.83 2.02
CA ARG A 90 10.53 -1.47 1.50
C ARG A 90 9.27 -1.20 0.68
N ILE A 91 8.50 -0.19 1.09
CA ILE A 91 7.31 0.26 0.36
C ILE A 91 7.51 1.72 -0.02
N GLY A 92 7.29 2.06 -1.28
CA GLY A 92 7.36 3.45 -1.71
C GLY A 92 6.25 3.89 -2.64
N GLY A 93 6.15 5.20 -2.84
CA GLY A 93 5.15 5.84 -3.68
C GLY A 93 3.75 5.80 -3.06
N ASN A 94 2.71 5.65 -3.88
CA ASN A 94 1.35 5.85 -3.41
C ASN A 94 0.61 4.51 -3.28
N ALA A 95 0.40 4.01 -2.07
CA ALA A 95 -0.31 2.75 -1.85
C ALA A 95 -1.65 3.01 -1.15
N SER A 96 -2.72 2.29 -1.54
CA SER A 96 -3.93 2.31 -0.72
C SER A 96 -3.67 1.61 0.60
N TYR A 97 -4.45 1.99 1.61
CA TYR A 97 -4.35 1.40 2.94
C TYR A 97 -4.66 -0.10 2.90
N ALA A 98 -5.63 -0.53 2.08
CA ALA A 98 -5.95 -1.94 1.88
C ALA A 98 -4.75 -2.75 1.36
N ILE A 99 -4.02 -2.21 0.36
CA ILE A 99 -2.81 -2.83 -0.18
C ILE A 99 -1.71 -2.88 0.88
N PHE A 100 -1.49 -1.77 1.58
CA PHE A 100 -0.48 -1.71 2.63
C PHE A 100 -0.71 -2.78 3.71
N ARG A 101 -1.96 -2.92 4.19
CA ARG A 101 -2.34 -3.93 5.18
C ARG A 101 -2.16 -5.36 4.70
N ALA A 102 -2.46 -5.63 3.44
CA ALA A 102 -2.23 -6.96 2.86
C ALA A 102 -0.75 -7.34 2.87
N ILE A 103 0.13 -6.39 2.56
CA ILE A 103 1.60 -6.58 2.63
C ILE A 103 2.06 -6.69 4.08
N MET A 104 1.55 -5.84 4.97
CA MET A 104 1.90 -5.81 6.40
C MET A 104 1.09 -6.80 7.25
N SER A 105 0.65 -7.91 6.67
CA SER A 105 -0.24 -8.88 7.34
C SER A 105 0.42 -9.64 8.50
N ASN A 106 1.75 -9.67 8.56
CA ASN A 106 2.53 -10.37 9.59
C ASN A 106 3.61 -9.45 10.19
N PRO A 107 3.21 -8.35 10.86
CA PRO A 107 4.14 -7.30 11.29
C PRO A 107 5.15 -7.81 12.34
N SER A 108 4.79 -8.82 13.11
CA SER A 108 5.69 -9.42 14.11
C SER A 108 6.91 -10.13 13.51
N LYS A 109 6.97 -10.38 12.21
CA LYS A 109 8.14 -10.96 11.53
C LYS A 109 9.10 -9.92 10.96
N LEU A 110 8.69 -8.65 10.96
CA LEU A 110 9.50 -7.58 10.39
C LEU A 110 10.72 -7.32 11.25
N ILE A 111 11.87 -7.27 10.60
CA ILE A 111 13.18 -6.93 11.13
C ILE A 111 13.59 -5.56 10.58
N ASP A 112 13.30 -5.30 9.31
CA ASP A 112 13.60 -4.05 8.62
C ASP A 112 12.35 -3.54 7.90
N MET A 113 12.01 -2.27 8.12
CA MET A 113 10.92 -1.58 7.44
C MET A 113 11.37 -0.23 6.93
N GLU A 114 11.27 -0.03 5.62
CA GLU A 114 11.48 1.24 4.95
C GLU A 114 10.20 1.72 4.26
N LEU A 115 9.73 2.92 4.62
CA LEU A 115 8.62 3.59 3.95
C LEU A 115 9.18 4.80 3.20
N ASN A 116 9.25 4.70 1.87
CA ASN A 116 9.85 5.72 1.02
C ASN A 116 8.80 6.55 0.27
N ASN A 117 8.54 7.74 0.81
CA ASN A 117 7.51 8.65 0.33
C ASN A 117 6.17 7.93 0.16
N LEU A 118 5.80 7.12 1.16
CA LEU A 118 4.52 6.43 1.18
C LEU A 118 3.40 7.45 1.34
N GLN A 119 2.54 7.57 0.34
CA GLN A 119 1.40 8.48 0.36
C GLN A 119 0.10 7.67 0.45
N ALA A 120 -0.74 8.04 1.40
CA ALA A 120 -2.13 7.63 1.47
C ALA A 120 -2.94 8.38 0.42
N PHE A 121 -3.99 7.74 -0.08
CA PHE A 121 -5.03 8.41 -0.85
C PHE A 121 -6.20 8.78 0.05
N ASP A 122 -7.04 9.69 -0.45
CA ASP A 122 -8.42 9.72 0.01
C ASP A 122 -9.00 8.32 -0.18
N GLN A 123 -9.49 7.75 0.91
CA GLN A 123 -10.04 6.41 0.90
C GLN A 123 -11.44 6.41 1.52
N SER A 124 -12.38 5.72 0.85
CA SER A 124 -13.66 5.33 1.45
C SER A 124 -13.58 3.90 2.00
N ARG A 125 -14.67 3.38 2.55
CA ARG A 125 -14.73 2.01 3.07
C ARG A 125 -14.11 1.01 2.09
N ASP A 126 -13.28 0.10 2.61
CA ASP A 126 -12.63 -0.94 1.79
C ASP A 126 -13.60 -1.64 0.82
N GLY A 127 -13.22 -1.73 -0.46
CA GLY A 127 -14.05 -2.33 -1.50
C GLY A 127 -15.14 -1.41 -2.06
N GLN A 128 -15.28 -0.19 -1.53
CA GLN A 128 -16.18 0.83 -2.08
C GLN A 128 -15.41 1.81 -2.94
N PRO A 129 -15.82 2.02 -4.21
CA PRO A 129 -15.23 3.05 -5.04
C PRO A 129 -15.60 4.43 -4.49
N MET A 130 -14.64 5.36 -4.53
CA MET A 130 -14.80 6.77 -4.13
C MET A 130 -15.61 7.57 -5.15
N ASN A 131 -16.78 7.06 -5.52
CA ASN A 131 -17.66 7.69 -6.50
C ASN A 131 -18.46 8.81 -5.82
N MET A 132 -18.01 10.05 -6.02
CA MET A 132 -18.79 11.28 -5.80
C MET A 132 -19.22 11.60 -4.36
N VAL A 133 -18.28 11.69 -3.41
CA VAL A 133 -18.51 12.50 -2.21
C VAL A 133 -17.96 13.90 -2.49
N MET A 134 -18.83 14.84 -2.87
CA MET A 134 -18.46 16.26 -2.83
C MET A 134 -18.25 16.67 -1.35
N GLY A 135 -17.16 17.37 -1.05
CA GLY A 135 -16.84 17.80 0.32
C GLY A 135 -15.98 16.82 1.13
N LEU A 136 -15.29 15.86 0.50
CA LEU A 136 -14.31 15.00 1.18
C LEU A 136 -13.28 15.75 2.03
N PRO A 137 -12.70 16.88 1.58
CA PRO A 137 -11.72 17.60 2.40
C PRO A 137 -12.27 18.07 3.75
N ASP A 138 -13.58 18.32 3.83
CA ASP A 138 -14.28 18.87 5.00
C ASP A 138 -14.95 17.79 5.86
N ALA A 139 -15.10 16.57 5.33
CA ALA A 139 -15.71 15.47 6.05
C ALA A 139 -14.72 14.92 7.11
N PRO A 140 -15.17 14.62 8.35
CA PRO A 140 -14.28 14.05 9.35
C PRO A 140 -13.88 12.62 9.01
N GLU A 141 -12.63 12.27 9.28
CA GLU A 141 -12.18 10.87 9.22
C GLU A 141 -12.98 10.00 10.18
N THR A 142 -13.30 8.78 9.74
CA THR A 142 -14.10 7.83 10.51
C THR A 142 -13.57 6.42 10.36
N GLU A 143 -13.78 5.60 11.38
CA GLU A 143 -13.37 4.19 11.43
C GLU A 143 -14.56 3.31 11.78
N GLU A 144 -14.53 2.07 11.30
CA GLU A 144 -15.38 0.98 11.75
C GLU A 144 -15.01 0.58 13.18
N GLU A 145 -15.89 -0.17 13.85
CA GLU A 145 -15.65 -0.70 15.20
C GLU A 145 -14.37 -1.57 15.28
N ALA A 146 -13.97 -2.18 14.17
CA ALA A 146 -12.74 -2.96 14.05
C ALA A 146 -11.46 -2.12 13.80
N GLY A 147 -11.56 -0.78 13.76
CA GLY A 147 -10.45 0.13 13.48
C GLY A 147 -10.09 0.26 11.99
N TRP A 148 -10.94 -0.24 11.09
CA TRP A 148 -10.78 -0.05 9.65
C TRP A 148 -11.33 1.32 9.21
N PRO A 149 -10.65 2.10 8.36
CA PRO A 149 -11.15 3.39 7.94
C PRO A 149 -12.40 3.24 7.08
N LEU A 150 -13.42 4.01 7.45
CA LEU A 150 -14.60 4.30 6.62
C LEU A 150 -14.35 5.51 5.73
N LEU A 151 -13.65 6.51 6.28
CA LEU A 151 -13.18 7.66 5.55
C LEU A 151 -11.80 8.06 6.06
N ARG A 152 -10.84 8.21 5.16
CA ARG A 152 -9.49 8.69 5.46
C ARG A 152 -9.04 9.67 4.39
N HIS A 153 -8.33 10.71 4.79
CA HIS A 153 -7.78 11.68 3.86
C HIS A 153 -6.45 11.22 3.28
N THR A 154 -6.11 11.78 2.13
CA THR A 154 -4.76 11.72 1.55
C THR A 154 -3.70 12.21 2.55
N GLY A 155 -2.46 11.76 2.38
CA GLY A 155 -1.35 12.25 3.19
C GLY A 155 -0.15 11.33 3.33
N PRO A 156 1.03 11.87 3.66
CA PRO A 156 2.22 11.07 3.85
C PRO A 156 2.06 10.11 5.04
N VAL A 157 2.12 8.81 4.79
CA VAL A 157 2.10 7.74 5.80
C VAL A 157 0.82 7.74 6.68
N HIS A 158 -0.15 8.60 6.38
CA HIS A 158 -1.28 8.90 7.27
C HIS A 158 -2.15 7.66 7.51
N GLY A 159 -2.33 7.30 8.77
CA GLY A 159 -3.11 6.16 9.22
C GLY A 159 -2.52 4.79 8.89
N HIS A 160 -1.40 4.72 8.14
CA HIS A 160 -0.78 3.46 7.72
C HIS A 160 -0.07 2.76 8.87
N LEU A 161 0.48 3.52 9.83
CA LEU A 161 1.26 2.98 10.94
C LEU A 161 0.38 2.55 12.09
N HIS A 162 -0.83 3.12 12.22
CA HIS A 162 -1.73 2.87 13.34
C HIS A 162 -1.99 1.36 13.59
N PRO A 163 -2.28 0.52 12.58
CA PRO A 163 -2.45 -0.92 12.79
C PRO A 163 -1.20 -1.62 13.29
N LEU A 164 -0.02 -1.06 13.08
CA LEU A 164 1.26 -1.70 13.40
C LEU A 164 1.70 -1.41 14.84
N ILE A 165 1.06 -0.46 15.52
CA ILE A 165 1.36 -0.09 16.90
C ILE A 165 1.24 -1.31 17.81
N GLY A 166 2.33 -1.63 18.51
CA GLY A 166 2.41 -2.78 19.41
C GLY A 166 2.54 -4.15 18.71
N GLN A 167 2.56 -4.22 17.38
CA GLN A 167 2.68 -5.48 16.65
C GLN A 167 4.09 -5.76 16.09
N LEU A 168 4.94 -4.74 15.99
CA LEU A 168 6.29 -4.79 15.41
C LEU A 168 7.35 -5.30 16.40
N SER A 169 7.09 -6.45 17.04
CA SER A 169 7.90 -6.94 18.17
C SER A 169 9.35 -7.34 17.85
N ASN A 170 9.67 -7.59 16.58
CA ASN A 170 11.00 -7.99 16.12
C ASN A 170 11.72 -6.90 15.30
N LEU A 171 11.12 -5.72 15.15
CA LEU A 171 11.66 -4.67 14.29
C LEU A 171 12.97 -4.12 14.88
N GLN A 172 14.00 -4.07 14.06
CA GLN A 172 15.34 -3.56 14.42
C GLN A 172 15.65 -2.26 13.70
N HIS A 173 15.16 -2.11 12.46
CA HIS A 173 15.41 -0.95 11.62
C HIS A 173 14.10 -0.37 11.09
N LEU A 174 13.91 0.93 11.32
CA LEU A 174 12.79 1.71 10.80
C LEU A 174 13.35 2.90 10.02
N HIS A 175 13.05 2.95 8.74
CA HIS A 175 13.42 4.04 7.85
C HIS A 175 12.16 4.72 7.32
N LEU A 176 11.94 5.97 7.70
CA LEU A 176 10.82 6.78 7.22
C LEU A 176 11.39 7.92 6.38
N HIS A 177 11.19 7.84 5.06
CA HIS A 177 11.52 8.93 4.14
C HIS A 177 10.23 9.64 3.77
N ILE A 178 9.93 10.74 4.45
CA ILE A 178 8.73 11.53 4.19
C ILE A 178 9.14 12.80 3.47
N VAL A 179 8.71 12.96 2.23
CA VAL A 179 8.90 14.20 1.47
C VAL A 179 7.56 14.91 1.44
N GLY A 180 7.53 16.16 1.92
CA GLY A 180 6.33 16.99 1.92
C GLY A 180 5.89 17.29 0.49
N GLN A 181 5.02 16.45 -0.06
CA GLN A 181 4.27 16.79 -1.26
C GLN A 181 3.01 17.52 -0.80
N GLN A 182 3.11 18.84 -0.63
CA GLN A 182 1.91 19.67 -0.62
C GLN A 182 1.23 19.46 -1.96
N HIS A 183 0.08 18.80 -1.96
CA HIS A 183 -0.69 18.66 -3.19
C HIS A 183 -1.10 20.08 -3.63
N PRO A 184 -0.90 20.47 -4.90
CA PRO A 184 -1.22 21.82 -5.36
C PRO A 184 -2.69 22.20 -5.09
N ASP A 185 -3.57 21.20 -5.06
CA ASP A 185 -5.00 21.36 -4.82
C ASP A 185 -5.39 21.30 -3.32
N GLU A 186 -4.44 21.07 -2.41
CA GLU A 186 -4.64 21.11 -0.96
C GLU A 186 -3.72 22.17 -0.32
N PRO A 187 -3.95 23.47 -0.59
CA PRO A 187 -3.11 24.55 -0.07
C PRO A 187 -3.14 24.67 1.46
N ASN A 188 -4.06 23.98 2.14
CA ASN A 188 -4.27 24.03 3.58
C ASN A 188 -4.19 22.63 4.20
N TRP A 189 -3.02 21.98 4.14
CA TRP A 189 -2.75 20.85 5.02
C TRP A 189 -2.83 21.36 6.47
N PRO A 190 -3.89 21.02 7.26
CA PRO A 190 -4.08 21.67 8.56
C PRO A 190 -3.04 21.20 9.55
N ASP A 191 -2.54 22.11 10.40
CA ASP A 191 -1.59 21.81 11.48
C ASP A 191 -2.06 20.63 12.35
N GLU A 192 -3.37 20.49 12.55
CA GLU A 192 -3.95 19.37 13.30
C GLU A 192 -3.73 18.01 12.63
N ARG A 193 -3.78 17.92 11.29
CA ARG A 193 -3.51 16.68 10.55
C ARG A 193 -2.03 16.33 10.61
N GLU A 194 -1.17 17.33 10.45
CA GLU A 194 0.28 17.16 10.62
C GLU A 194 0.63 16.69 12.04
N ALA A 195 0.02 17.29 13.07
CA ALA A 195 0.22 16.88 14.46
C ALA A 195 -0.25 15.43 14.71
N LYS A 196 -1.37 15.00 14.12
CA LYS A 196 -1.85 13.61 14.19
C LYS A 196 -0.85 12.65 13.55
N GLN A 197 -0.33 12.99 12.37
CA GLN A 197 0.67 12.19 11.67
C GLN A 197 1.95 12.02 12.50
N TYR A 198 2.50 13.11 13.04
CA TYR A 198 3.68 13.02 13.91
C TYR A 198 3.42 12.21 15.17
N LYS A 199 2.22 12.35 15.76
CA LYS A 199 1.82 11.54 16.91
C LYS A 199 1.76 10.05 16.55
N GLU A 200 1.23 9.70 15.39
CA GLU A 200 1.17 8.32 14.90
C GLU A 200 2.58 7.73 14.74
N ILE A 201 3.48 8.46 14.07
CA ILE A 201 4.90 8.07 13.92
C ILE A 201 5.57 7.91 15.28
N ALA A 202 5.36 8.86 16.20
CA ALA A 202 5.96 8.83 17.53
C ALA A 202 5.42 7.69 18.41
N THR A 203 4.20 7.21 18.16
CA THR A 203 3.59 6.11 18.94
C THR A 203 4.01 4.73 18.41
N LEU A 204 4.55 4.66 17.19
CA LEU A 204 5.03 3.42 16.61
C LEU A 204 6.29 2.88 17.31
N ILE A 205 7.09 3.79 17.88
CA ILE A 205 8.40 3.55 18.52
C ILE A 205 8.23 3.48 20.04
#